data_AF-A0A397CNX7-F1
#
_entry.id   AF-A0A397CNX7-F1
#
_cell.length_a   1.000
_cell.length_b   1.000
_cell.length_c   1.000
_cell.angle_alpha   90.00
_cell.angle_beta   90.00
_cell.angle_gamma   90.00
#
_symmetry.space_group_name_H-M   'P 1'
#
loop_
_entity.id
_entity.type
_entity.pdbx_description
1 polymer ?
#
loop_
_entity_poly.entity_id
_entity_poly.type
_entity_poly.pdbx_seq_one_letter_code
_entity_poly.pdbx_strand_id
1 'polypeptide(L)'
;MSVPDADSRIGRMLDGLAAAIRRDRQEWVIREESQAAIVKIITDAVKPASLHRAVTEQMALTRNKPLKKDVYRFVRWLREYAIGHERFVGYEEELKPPARPDLPKPPGSK
;
A
#
# COMPACT_ATOMS: atom_id res chain seq x y z
N MET A 1 -30.00 7.88 -1.03
CA MET A 1 -29.01 8.96 -0.80
C MET A 1 -28.31 9.22 -2.12
N SER A 2 -28.42 10.43 -2.65
CA SER A 2 -27.79 10.81 -3.92
C SER A 2 -26.31 11.13 -3.69
N VAL A 3 -25.44 10.67 -4.59
CA VAL A 3 -23.99 10.95 -4.64
C VAL A 3 -23.59 12.39 -4.26
N PRO A 4 -24.26 13.47 -4.71
CA PRO A 4 -23.92 14.85 -4.33
C PRO A 4 -24.06 15.17 -2.82
N ASP A 5 -24.93 14.47 -2.09
CA ASP A 5 -25.07 14.61 -0.64
C ASP A 5 -23.88 13.97 0.10
N ALA A 6 -23.37 12.85 -0.42
CA ALA A 6 -22.18 12.19 0.08
C ALA A 6 -20.92 13.05 -0.18
N ASP A 7 -20.76 13.61 -1.38
CA ASP A 7 -19.66 14.54 -1.70
C ASP A 7 -19.71 15.79 -0.81
N SER A 8 -20.90 16.36 -0.60
CA SER A 8 -21.08 17.52 0.30
C SER A 8 -20.75 17.19 1.76
N ARG A 9 -21.04 15.96 2.20
CA ARG A 9 -20.75 15.50 3.56
C ARG A 9 -19.25 15.25 3.76
N ILE A 10 -18.59 14.67 2.76
CA ILE A 10 -17.13 14.48 2.75
C ILE A 10 -16.42 15.84 2.75
N GLY A 11 -16.87 16.79 1.92
CA GLY A 11 -16.33 18.16 1.91
C GLY A 11 -16.38 18.83 3.29
N ARG A 12 -17.54 18.80 3.95
CA ARG A 12 -17.70 19.35 5.31
C ARG A 12 -16.83 18.66 6.36
N MET A 13 -16.62 17.35 6.24
CA MET A 13 -15.72 16.63 7.16
C MET A 13 -14.26 17.05 6.97
N LEU A 14 -13.83 17.26 5.73
CA LEU A 14 -12.47 17.71 5.40
C LEU A 14 -12.22 19.16 5.83
N ASP A 15 -13.20 20.05 5.65
CA ASP A 15 -13.13 21.42 6.15
C ASP A 15 -13.04 21.47 7.69
N GLY A 16 -13.83 20.64 8.38
CA GLY A 16 -13.79 20.51 9.84
C GLY A 16 -12.43 20.00 10.34
N LEU A 17 -11.84 19.03 9.63
CA LEU A 17 -10.51 18.53 9.93
C LEU A 17 -9.43 19.60 9.71
N ALA A 18 -9.48 20.34 8.60
CA ALA A 18 -8.54 21.42 8.33
C ALA A 18 -8.64 22.55 9.37
N ALA A 19 -9.86 22.88 9.81
CA ALA A 19 -10.11 23.86 10.86
C ALA A 19 -9.56 23.39 12.22
N ALA A 20 -9.75 22.12 12.59
CA ALA A 20 -9.22 21.55 13.83
C ALA A 20 -7.68 21.55 13.85
N ILE A 21 -7.05 21.17 12.74
CA ILE A 21 -5.58 21.16 12.61
C ILE A 21 -5.00 22.57 12.80
N ARG A 22 -5.64 23.60 12.22
CA ARG A 22 -5.25 25.01 12.39
C ARG A 22 -5.48 25.49 13.83
N ARG A 23 -6.64 25.16 14.42
CA ARG A 23 -7.01 25.54 15.78
C ARG A 23 -6.03 25.03 16.82
N ASP A 24 -5.63 23.76 16.70
CA ASP A 24 -4.78 23.09 17.68
C ASP A 24 -3.28 23.30 17.38
N ARG A 25 -2.97 24.18 16.42
CA ARG A 25 -1.61 24.48 15.94
C ARG A 25 -0.85 23.23 15.51
N GLN A 26 -1.61 22.22 15.06
CA GLN A 26 -1.15 20.93 14.58
C GLN A 26 -0.75 20.99 13.10
N GLU A 27 -0.40 22.15 12.58
CA GLU A 27 0.05 22.34 11.20
C GLU A 27 1.30 21.49 10.88
N TRP A 28 2.00 21.01 11.92
CA TRP A 28 3.07 20.04 11.83
C TRP A 28 2.61 18.67 11.29
N VAL A 29 1.34 18.28 11.44
CA VAL A 29 0.71 17.13 10.75
C VAL A 29 0.70 17.31 9.22
N ILE A 30 0.97 18.51 8.71
CA ILE A 30 1.05 18.86 7.28
C ILE A 30 2.50 19.22 6.86
N ARG A 31 3.50 19.11 7.76
CA ARG A 31 4.93 19.31 7.43
C ARG A 31 5.56 18.04 6.85
N GLU A 32 6.85 18.07 6.53
CA GLU A 32 7.65 16.99 5.92
C GLU A 32 7.43 15.57 6.55
N GLU A 33 7.08 15.49 7.84
CA GLU A 33 6.68 14.23 8.50
C GLU A 33 5.37 13.64 7.95
N SER A 34 4.46 14.47 7.44
CA SER A 34 3.21 14.06 6.78
C SER A 34 3.47 13.29 5.49
N GLN A 35 4.49 13.65 4.71
CA GLN A 35 4.80 12.97 3.46
C GLN A 35 5.34 11.58 3.73
N ALA A 36 6.24 11.45 4.71
CA ALA A 36 6.73 10.15 5.16
C ALA A 36 5.61 9.30 5.77
N ALA A 37 4.69 9.91 6.53
CA ALA A 37 3.53 9.24 7.08
C ALA A 37 2.55 8.77 5.98
N ILE A 38 2.27 9.60 4.98
CA ILE A 38 1.42 9.27 3.83
C ILE A 38 2.05 8.13 3.01
N VAL A 39 3.36 8.20 2.74
CA VAL A 39 4.10 7.10 2.08
C VAL A 39 3.98 5.80 2.86
N LYS A 40 4.07 5.86 4.20
CA LYS A 40 3.89 4.69 5.07
C LYS A 40 2.47 4.14 4.99
N ILE A 41 1.45 5.00 5.09
CA ILE A 41 0.03 4.59 4.98
C ILE A 41 -0.25 3.92 3.63
N ILE A 42 0.27 4.48 2.53
CA ILE A 42 0.10 3.88 1.20
C ILE A 42 0.83 2.54 1.12
N THR A 43 2.04 2.44 1.68
CA THR A 43 2.80 1.19 1.73
C THR A 43 2.04 0.10 2.48
N ASP A 44 1.52 0.43 3.67
CA ASP A 44 0.75 -0.50 4.52
C ASP A 44 -0.58 -0.92 3.86
N ALA A 45 -1.15 -0.09 2.99
CA ALA A 45 -2.40 -0.37 2.27
C ALA A 45 -2.23 -1.27 1.02
N VAL A 46 -0.99 -1.60 0.63
CA VAL A 46 -0.72 -2.50 -0.51
C VAL A 46 -1.22 -3.91 -0.19
N LYS A 47 -2.25 -4.38 -0.93
CA LYS A 47 -2.96 -5.64 -0.64
C LYS A 47 -2.22 -6.93 -1.01
N PRO A 48 -1.50 -7.06 -2.14
CA PRO A 48 -0.76 -8.28 -2.41
C PRO A 48 0.42 -8.37 -1.42
N ALA A 49 0.44 -9.41 -0.59
CA ALA A 49 1.46 -9.56 0.46
C ALA A 49 2.89 -9.60 -0.09
N SER A 50 3.08 -10.19 -1.27
CA SER A 50 4.36 -10.20 -2.00
C SER A 50 4.80 -8.78 -2.37
N LEU A 51 3.90 -7.99 -2.97
CA LEU A 51 4.17 -6.60 -3.35
C LEU A 51 4.38 -5.71 -2.11
N HIS A 52 3.58 -5.88 -1.06
CA HIS A 52 3.74 -5.15 0.20
C HIS A 52 5.15 -5.36 0.78
N ARG A 53 5.59 -6.62 0.83
CA ARG A 53 6.93 -6.97 1.32
C ARG A 53 8.03 -6.34 0.45
N ALA A 54 7.91 -6.46 -0.87
CA ALA A 54 8.89 -5.89 -1.81
C ALA A 54 8.97 -4.35 -1.71
N VAL A 55 7.82 -3.68 -1.62
CA VAL A 55 7.76 -2.21 -1.44
C VAL A 55 8.35 -1.80 -0.10
N THR A 56 8.08 -2.53 0.98
CA THR A 56 8.65 -2.27 2.32
C THR A 56 10.18 -2.40 2.29
N GLU A 57 10.71 -3.45 1.68
CA GLU A 57 12.16 -3.65 1.50
C GLU A 57 12.77 -2.53 0.66
N GLN A 58 12.12 -2.09 -0.43
CA GLN A 58 12.57 -0.94 -1.20
C GLN A 58 12.55 0.35 -0.37
N MET A 59 11.53 0.57 0.45
CA MET A 59 11.46 1.75 1.31
C MET A 59 12.51 1.73 2.42
N ALA A 60 13.05 0.59 2.83
CA ALA A 60 14.15 0.54 3.80
C ALA A 60 15.49 1.08 3.23
N LEU A 61 15.65 1.13 1.90
CA LEU A 61 16.91 1.52 1.26
C LEU A 61 17.18 3.03 1.34
N THR A 62 18.42 3.39 1.71
CA THR A 62 18.86 4.80 1.78
C THR A 62 18.71 5.55 0.45
N ARG A 63 18.83 4.85 -0.69
CA ARG A 63 18.63 5.43 -2.03
C ARG A 63 17.21 5.94 -2.28
N ASN A 64 16.22 5.43 -1.54
CA ASN A 64 14.81 5.78 -1.67
C ASN A 64 14.36 6.83 -0.65
N LYS A 65 15.30 7.44 0.09
CA LYS A 65 15.05 8.61 0.95
C LYS A 65 14.28 9.76 0.27
N PRO A 66 14.55 10.14 -1.00
CA PRO A 66 13.75 11.18 -1.67
C PRO A 66 12.30 10.75 -1.95
N LEU A 67 12.03 9.45 -2.12
CA LEU A 67 10.65 8.96 -2.31
C LEU A 67 9.82 9.10 -1.04
N LYS A 68 10.43 8.96 0.14
CA LYS A 68 9.75 9.15 1.43
C LYS A 68 9.34 10.60 1.70
N LYS A 69 9.96 11.57 1.00
CA LYS A 69 9.70 13.00 1.14
C LYS A 69 8.87 13.57 -0.02
N ASP A 70 8.42 12.72 -0.93
CA ASP A 70 7.65 13.16 -2.09
C ASP A 70 6.60 12.12 -2.44
N VAL A 71 5.39 12.36 -1.96
CA VAL A 71 4.25 11.46 -2.15
C VAL A 71 3.92 11.29 -3.63
N TYR A 72 4.00 12.35 -4.43
CA TYR A 72 3.67 12.29 -5.85
C TYR A 72 4.68 11.40 -6.58
N ARG A 73 5.97 11.59 -6.30
CA ARG A 73 7.04 10.77 -6.87
C ARG A 73 6.99 9.33 -6.39
N PHE A 74 6.61 9.09 -5.13
CA PHE A 74 6.38 7.76 -4.59
C PHE A 74 5.21 7.05 -5.28
N VAL A 75 4.05 7.69 -5.45
CA VAL A 75 2.89 7.09 -6.12
C VAL A 75 3.21 6.76 -7.58
N ARG A 76 3.90 7.66 -8.29
CA ARG A 76 4.35 7.40 -9.67
C ARG A 76 5.32 6.22 -9.72
N TRP A 77 6.28 6.15 -8.81
CA TRP A 77 7.21 5.02 -8.71
C TRP A 77 6.50 3.70 -8.39
N LEU A 78 5.56 3.71 -7.43
CA LEU A 78 4.82 2.52 -6.99
C LEU A 78 4.00 1.91 -8.13
N ARG A 79 3.38 2.75 -8.98
CA ARG A 79 2.63 2.29 -10.15
C ARG A 79 3.52 1.51 -11.13
N GLU A 80 4.67 2.06 -11.48
CA GLU A 80 5.63 1.39 -12.39
C GLU A 80 6.23 0.14 -11.75
N TYR A 81 6.54 0.21 -10.45
CA TYR A 81 7.08 -0.91 -9.69
C TYR A 81 6.09 -2.07 -9.61
N ALA A 82 4.81 -1.81 -9.36
CA ALA A 82 3.76 -2.82 -9.33
C ALA A 82 3.58 -3.52 -10.69
N ILE A 83 3.58 -2.77 -11.79
CA ILE A 83 3.49 -3.32 -13.16
C ILE A 83 4.67 -4.26 -13.45
N GLY A 84 5.89 -3.86 -13.05
CA GLY A 84 7.08 -4.71 -13.19
C GLY A 84 7.06 -5.93 -12.27
N HIS A 85 6.57 -5.76 -11.03
CA HIS A 85 6.50 -6.81 -10.03
C HIS A 85 5.47 -7.89 -10.39
N GLU A 86 4.30 -7.54 -10.94
CA GLU A 86 3.33 -8.53 -11.45
C GLU A 86 3.93 -9.38 -12.57
N ARG A 87 4.75 -8.78 -13.46
CA ARG A 87 5.45 -9.53 -14.53
C ARG A 87 6.53 -10.48 -14.00
N PHE A 88 7.15 -10.18 -12.86
CA PHE A 88 8.21 -11.01 -12.27
C PHE A 88 7.67 -12.04 -11.26
N VAL A 89 6.64 -11.70 -10.49
CA VAL A 89 6.02 -12.61 -9.50
C VAL A 89 5.08 -13.63 -10.15
N GLY A 90 4.44 -13.30 -11.28
CA GLY A 90 3.76 -14.33 -12.09
C GLY A 90 4.70 -15.50 -12.42
N TYR A 91 5.98 -15.20 -12.65
CA TYR A 91 7.01 -16.20 -12.92
C TYR A 91 7.41 -17.03 -11.69
N GLU A 92 7.55 -16.42 -10.50
CA GLU A 92 7.86 -17.15 -9.25
C GLU A 92 6.67 -18.00 -8.74
N GLU A 93 5.43 -17.57 -8.98
CA GLU A 93 4.23 -18.34 -8.60
C GLU A 93 3.93 -19.50 -9.57
N GLU A 94 4.25 -19.36 -10.88
CA GLU A 94 4.24 -20.47 -11.84
C GLU A 94 5.35 -21.50 -11.57
N LEU A 95 6.49 -21.08 -11.02
CA LEU A 95 7.59 -21.98 -10.63
C LEU A 95 7.32 -22.73 -9.33
N LYS A 96 6.32 -22.32 -8.53
CA LYS A 96 5.87 -23.09 -7.38
C LYS A 96 5.09 -24.31 -7.88
N PRO A 97 5.58 -25.54 -7.65
CA PRO A 97 4.86 -26.72 -8.12
C PRO A 97 3.46 -26.74 -7.48
N PRO A 98 2.40 -27.04 -8.25
CA PRO A 98 1.08 -27.16 -7.69
C PRO A 98 1.13 -28.18 -6.55
N ALA A 99 0.57 -27.82 -5.39
CA ALA A 99 0.42 -28.75 -4.29
C ALA A 99 -0.28 -30.00 -4.84
N ARG A 100 0.41 -31.15 -4.76
CA ARG A 100 -0.11 -32.41 -5.26
C ARG A 100 -1.50 -32.64 -4.61
N PRO A 101 -2.53 -33.05 -5.36
CA PRO A 101 -3.77 -33.47 -4.73
C PRO A 101 -3.44 -34.59 -3.75
N ASP A 102 -3.91 -34.43 -2.51
CA ASP A 102 -3.71 -35.39 -1.43
C ASP A 102 -4.27 -36.75 -1.88
N LEU A 103 -3.37 -37.69 -2.18
CA LEU A 103 -3.75 -39.01 -2.67
C LEU A 103 -4.35 -39.78 -1.48
N PRO A 104 -5.57 -40.35 -1.56
CA PRO A 104 -6.13 -41.11 -0.45
C PRO A 104 -5.24 -42.32 -0.15
N LYS A 105 -4.87 -42.51 1.12
CA LYS A 105 -4.13 -43.69 1.58
C LYS A 105 -4.88 -44.96 1.16
N PRO A 106 -4.22 -45.96 0.55
CA PRO A 106 -4.85 -47.25 0.31
C PRO A 106 -5.14 -47.95 1.65
N PRO A 107 -6.29 -48.66 1.77
CA PRO A 107 -6.65 -49.38 2.98
C PRO A 107 -5.69 -50.56 3.18
N GLY A 108 -5.35 -50.82 4.44
CA GLY A 108 -4.29 -51.72 4.83
C GLY A 108 -4.45 -53.16 4.34
N SER A 109 -3.30 -53.80 4.12
CA SER A 109 -3.21 -55.23 3.89
C SER A 109 -2.76 -55.91 5.19
N LYS A 110 -3.59 -56.88 5.61
CA LYS A 110 -3.35 -57.87 6.66
C LYS A 110 -2.09 -58.69 6.40
#